data_AF-A0A2V5HBD2-F1
#
_entry.id   AF-A0A2V5HBD2-F1
#
_cell.length_a   1.000
_cell.length_b   1.000
_cell.length_c   1.000
_cell.angle_alpha   90.00
_cell.angle_beta   90.00
_cell.angle_gamma   90.00
#
_symmetry.space_group_name_H-M   'P 1'
#
loop_
_entity.id
_entity.type
_entity.pdbx_description
1 polymer ?
#
loop_
_entity_poly.entity_id
_entity_poly.type
_entity_poly.pdbx_seq_one_letter_code
_entity_poly.pdbx_strand_id
1 'polypeptide(L)'
;SSSCRCFPGDACWPSPEEWSALNDSISGNLLTIDPIGSVCHTNTASYDNEKCATLQKQWSKPSTHYDTPSSPMAAWWTNSSCSPFS
;
A
#
# COMPACT_ATOMS: atom_id res chain seq x y z
N SER A 1 -1.83 0.89 32.02
CA SER A 1 -0.88 0.04 31.28
C SER A 1 -1.38 -0.05 29.86
N SER A 2 -0.63 0.47 28.90
CA SER A 2 -1.00 0.45 27.48
C SER A 2 0.16 -0.16 26.72
N SER A 3 0.09 -1.47 26.50
CA SER A 3 1.02 -2.18 25.62
C SER A 3 0.92 -1.59 24.21
N CYS A 4 2.05 -1.15 23.65
CA CYS A 4 2.13 -0.68 22.27
C CYS A 4 1.69 -1.79 21.29
N ARG A 5 1.24 -1.38 20.10
CA ARG A 5 1.05 -2.33 18.98
C ARG A 5 2.39 -2.64 18.33
N CYS A 6 2.52 -3.84 17.75
CA CYS A 6 3.70 -4.27 17.01
C CYS A 6 3.75 -3.61 15.62
N PHE A 7 4.96 -3.33 15.14
CA PHE A 7 5.26 -2.85 13.79
C PHE A 7 6.13 -3.85 13.02
N PRO A 8 6.18 -3.78 11.68
CA PRO A 8 7.10 -4.59 10.90
C PRO A 8 8.55 -4.45 11.40
N GLY A 9 9.19 -5.59 11.68
CA GLY A 9 10.55 -5.65 12.24
C GLY A 9 10.62 -5.87 13.75
N ASP A 10 9.52 -5.65 14.48
CA ASP A 10 9.45 -6.00 15.90
C ASP A 10 9.41 -7.51 16.10
N ALA A 11 9.96 -7.98 17.23
CA ALA A 11 9.95 -9.41 17.59
C ALA A 11 8.54 -10.00 17.75
N CYS A 12 7.53 -9.16 17.97
CA CYS A 12 6.13 -9.55 18.08
C CYS A 12 5.33 -9.37 16.77
N TRP A 13 5.99 -8.95 15.68
CA TRP A 13 5.38 -8.91 14.37
C TRP A 13 5.09 -10.33 13.87
N PRO A 14 3.91 -10.62 13.27
CA PRO A 14 3.59 -11.96 12.84
C PRO A 14 4.59 -12.50 11.81
N SER A 15 4.96 -13.77 11.95
CA SER A 15 5.85 -14.45 11.03
C SER A 15 5.19 -14.67 9.66
N PRO A 16 5.96 -14.98 8.60
CA PRO A 16 5.41 -15.33 7.30
C PRO A 16 4.40 -16.50 7.37
N GLU A 17 4.64 -17.48 8.24
CA GLU A 17 3.74 -18.62 8.45
C GLU A 17 2.42 -18.19 9.09
N GLU A 18 2.45 -17.27 10.05
CA GLU A 18 1.25 -16.71 10.68
C GLU A 18 0.42 -15.88 9.69
N TRP A 19 1.09 -15.09 8.83
CA TRP A 19 0.41 -14.39 7.73
C TRP A 19 -0.20 -15.35 6.71
N SER A 20 0.48 -16.46 6.38
CA SER A 20 -0.05 -17.50 5.50
C SER A 20 -1.29 -18.17 6.10
N ALA A 21 -1.24 -18.54 7.39
CA ALA A 21 -2.37 -19.13 8.09
C ALA A 21 -3.57 -18.18 8.15
N LEU A 22 -3.34 -16.87 8.35
CA LEU A 22 -4.39 -15.86 8.25
C LEU A 22 -4.99 -15.85 6.85
N ASN A 23 -4.16 -15.81 5.80
CA ASN A 23 -4.62 -15.79 4.42
C ASN A 23 -5.50 -17.01 4.09
N ASP A 24 -5.09 -18.20 4.51
CA ASP A 24 -5.85 -19.44 4.34
C ASP A 24 -7.19 -19.37 5.09
N SER A 25 -7.20 -18.84 6.32
CA SER A 25 -8.42 -18.69 7.12
C SER A 25 -9.47 -17.75 6.50
N ILE A 26 -9.03 -16.80 5.67
CA ILE A 26 -9.88 -15.86 4.94
C ILE A 26 -10.00 -16.20 3.45
N SER A 27 -9.76 -17.47 3.08
CA SER A 27 -9.93 -17.97 1.70
C SER A 27 -9.09 -17.23 0.66
N GLY A 28 -7.86 -16.86 1.00
CA GLY A 28 -6.92 -16.22 0.07
C GLY A 28 -7.13 -14.72 -0.12
N ASN A 29 -7.94 -14.05 0.72
CA ASN A 29 -8.27 -12.63 0.56
C ASN A 29 -7.31 -11.68 1.31
N LEU A 30 -6.13 -12.12 1.71
CA LEU A 30 -5.09 -11.25 2.27
C LEU A 30 -4.25 -10.64 1.15
N LEU A 31 -4.05 -9.32 1.20
CA LEU A 31 -3.23 -8.59 0.22
C LEU A 31 -2.04 -7.92 0.91
N THR A 32 -0.86 -8.06 0.32
CA THR A 32 0.27 -7.17 0.61
C THR A 32 0.00 -5.82 -0.05
N ILE A 33 -0.04 -4.75 0.75
CA ILE A 33 -0.37 -3.42 0.26
C ILE A 33 0.84 -2.82 -0.45
N ASP A 34 0.71 -2.63 -1.77
CA ASP A 34 1.62 -1.81 -2.57
C ASP A 34 0.96 -0.44 -2.83
N PRO A 35 1.50 0.68 -2.30
CA PRO A 35 0.92 2.00 -2.50
C PRO A 35 0.65 2.29 -3.97
N ILE A 36 -0.48 2.95 -4.28
CA ILE A 36 -0.83 3.24 -5.68
C ILE A 36 0.27 4.03 -6.42
N GLY A 37 1.05 4.84 -5.69
CA GLY A 37 2.16 5.63 -6.22
C GLY A 37 3.39 4.82 -6.61
N SER A 38 3.51 3.54 -6.22
CA SER A 38 4.70 2.71 -6.48
C SER A 38 5.05 2.63 -7.95
N VAL A 39 4.06 2.67 -8.85
CA VAL A 39 4.26 2.70 -10.31
C VAL A 39 5.12 3.88 -10.79
N CYS A 40 5.25 4.94 -10.00
CA CYS A 40 6.05 6.13 -10.30
C CYS A 40 7.49 6.07 -9.78
N HIS A 41 7.86 5.06 -8.98
CA HIS A 41 9.18 5.02 -8.34
C HIS A 41 10.03 3.87 -8.89
N THR A 42 11.17 4.22 -9.50
CA THR A 42 12.09 3.29 -10.21
C THR A 42 12.75 2.23 -9.32
N ASN A 43 12.74 2.43 -8.00
CA ASN A 43 13.26 1.49 -7.02
C ASN A 43 12.24 0.43 -6.58
N THR A 44 11.05 0.41 -7.17
CA THR A 44 10.00 -0.57 -6.89
C THR A 44 9.85 -1.58 -8.03
N ALA A 45 9.39 -2.79 -7.71
CA ALA A 45 9.07 -3.80 -8.73
C ALA A 45 7.86 -3.39 -9.61
N SER A 46 7.05 -2.45 -9.13
CA SER A 46 5.82 -1.99 -9.79
C SER A 46 6.04 -0.84 -10.76
N TYR A 47 7.27 -0.31 -10.87
CA TYR A 47 7.59 0.83 -11.72
C TYR A 47 7.12 0.62 -13.16
N ASP A 48 6.34 1.57 -13.66
CA ASP A 48 5.80 1.58 -15.00
C ASP A 48 5.47 3.03 -15.37
N ASN A 49 6.25 3.59 -16.29
CA ASN A 49 6.15 5.00 -16.67
C ASN A 49 4.78 5.35 -17.28
N GLU A 50 4.15 4.43 -18.01
CA GLU A 50 2.84 4.67 -18.62
C GLU A 50 1.74 4.66 -17.58
N LYS A 51 1.81 3.73 -16.61
CA LYS A 51 0.89 3.71 -15.47
C LYS A 51 1.07 4.91 -14.57
N CYS A 52 2.31 5.36 -14.34
CA CYS A 52 2.58 6.57 -13.58
C CYS A 52 1.94 7.81 -14.24
N ALA A 53 2.16 8.00 -15.55
CA ALA A 53 1.57 9.11 -16.29
C ALA A 53 0.03 9.06 -16.27
N THR A 54 -0.56 7.86 -16.28
CA THR A 54 -2.00 7.67 -16.15
C THR A 54 -2.51 8.03 -14.75
N LEU A 55 -1.81 7.55 -13.71
CA LEU A 55 -2.13 7.85 -12.32
C LEU A 55 -2.08 9.35 -12.03
N GLN A 56 -1.03 10.04 -12.47
CA GLN A 56 -0.89 11.50 -12.31
C GLN A 56 -2.07 12.27 -12.92
N LYS A 57 -2.54 11.87 -14.11
CA LYS A 57 -3.70 12.49 -14.79
C LYS A 57 -5.02 12.22 -14.07
N GLN A 58 -5.13 11.11 -13.36
CA GLN A 58 -6.35 10.68 -12.67
C GLN A 58 -6.34 10.99 -11.17
N TRP A 59 -5.25 11.54 -10.63
CA TRP A 59 -5.04 11.73 -9.19
C TRP A 59 -6.12 12.58 -8.50
N SER A 60 -6.76 13.51 -9.20
CA SER A 60 -7.84 14.32 -8.61
C SER A 60 -9.20 13.61 -8.54
N LYS A 61 -9.34 12.44 -9.17
CA LYS A 61 -10.60 11.69 -9.23
C LYS A 61 -10.74 10.80 -7.99
N PRO A 62 -11.86 10.88 -7.26
CA PRO A 62 -12.10 10.00 -6.12
C PRO A 62 -12.03 8.51 -6.45
N SER A 63 -12.47 8.12 -7.66
CA SER A 63 -12.44 6.73 -8.12
C SER A 63 -11.05 6.11 -8.10
N THR A 64 -10.04 6.88 -8.51
CA THR A 64 -8.62 6.48 -8.45
C THR A 64 -8.22 6.00 -7.05
N HIS A 65 -8.81 6.57 -6.01
CA HIS A 65 -8.47 6.29 -4.62
C HIS A 65 -9.31 5.19 -3.98
N TYR A 66 -10.59 5.05 -4.31
CA TYR A 66 -11.45 4.02 -3.71
C TYR A 66 -11.47 2.69 -4.50
N ASP A 67 -11.04 2.68 -5.75
CA ASP A 67 -10.94 1.46 -6.57
C ASP A 67 -9.73 0.60 -6.17
N THR A 68 -8.83 1.12 -5.35
CA THR A 68 -7.64 0.41 -4.86
C THR A 68 -7.62 0.37 -3.33
N PRO A 69 -7.19 -0.75 -2.73
CA PRO A 69 -7.06 -0.85 -1.26
C PRO A 69 -5.85 -0.06 -0.72
N SER A 70 -5.01 0.50 -1.59
CA SER A 70 -3.70 1.07 -1.24
C SER A 70 -3.61 2.58 -1.42
N SER A 71 -4.76 3.27 -1.49
CA SER A 71 -4.81 4.71 -1.72
C SER A 71 -5.67 5.47 -0.71
N PRO A 72 -5.05 6.18 0.26
CA PRO A 72 -5.77 7.12 1.10
C PRO A 72 -6.24 8.32 0.26
N MET A 73 -7.56 8.49 0.11
CA MET A 73 -8.15 9.58 -0.69
C MET A 73 -7.75 10.97 -0.17
N ALA A 74 -7.62 11.10 1.15
CA ALA A 74 -7.11 12.31 1.77
C ALA A 74 -5.58 12.28 1.74
N ALA A 75 -4.99 12.87 0.69
CA ALA A 75 -3.56 12.78 0.37
C ALA A 75 -2.61 13.22 1.51
N TRP A 76 -3.05 14.06 2.44
CA TRP A 76 -2.22 14.46 3.59
C TRP A 76 -1.88 13.29 4.53
N TRP A 77 -2.69 12.24 4.59
CA TRP A 77 -2.40 11.02 5.35
C TRP A 77 -1.25 10.19 4.75
N THR A 78 -0.94 10.36 3.46
CA THR A 78 0.17 9.61 2.83
C THR A 78 1.53 10.16 3.21
N ASN A 79 1.59 11.38 3.77
CA ASN A 79 2.82 12.05 4.19
C ASN A 79 3.91 12.04 3.09
N SER A 80 3.50 12.16 1.83
CA SER A 80 4.38 12.09 0.65
C SER A 80 5.31 10.85 0.59
N SER A 81 5.00 9.77 1.31
CA SER A 81 5.90 8.64 1.47
C SER A 81 6.05 7.81 0.18
N CYS A 82 5.02 7.83 -0.67
CA CYS A 82 4.99 7.24 -2.00
C CYS A 82 4.11 8.09 -2.92
N SER A 83 4.54 9.34 -3.13
CA SER A 83 3.80 10.30 -3.95
C SER A 83 4.06 10.04 -5.44
N PRO A 84 3.02 10.04 -6.29
CA PRO A 84 3.22 9.89 -7.74
C PRO A 84 3.90 11.12 -8.39
N PHE A 85 4.20 12.16 -7.62
CA PHE A 85 4.80 13.42 -8.09
C PHE A 85 6.24 13.63 -7.59
N SER A 86 6.87 12.62 -6.99
CA SER A 86 8.23 12.67 -6.42
C SER A 86 9.14 11.58 -6.96
#